data_AF-A0A0L0T1I3-F1
#
_entry.id   AF-A0A0L0T1I3-F1
#
_cell.length_a   1.000
_cell.length_b   1.000
_cell.length_c   1.000
_cell.angle_alpha   90.00
_cell.angle_beta   90.00
_cell.angle_gamma   90.00
#
_symmetry.space_group_name_H-M   'P 1'
#
loop_
_entity.id
_entity.type
_entity.pdbx_description
1 polymer ?
#
loop_
_entity_poly.entity_id
_entity_poly.type
_entity_poly.pdbx_seq_one_letter_code
_entity_poly.pdbx_strand_id
1 'polypeptide(L)'
;MCASALRQLGVRRVFFGCGNDRFGGCRSVLDIHARAMGGPGFTPLWCESGHLRDDAILMLRRFYLRENESGTAHLNVHLHQRQCL
;
A
#
# COMPACT_ATOMS: atom_id res chain seq x y z
N MET A 1 2.41 1.69 -8.28
CA MET A 1 1.82 0.45 -8.86
C MET A 1 0.30 0.54 -8.93
N CYS A 2 -0.43 0.46 -7.81
CA CYS A 2 -1.89 0.31 -7.80
C CYS A 2 -2.66 1.43 -8.51
N ALA A 3 -2.29 2.70 -8.29
CA ALA A 3 -2.94 3.83 -8.97
C ALA A 3 -2.83 3.76 -10.50
N SER A 4 -1.73 3.22 -11.05
CA SER A 4 -1.57 3.02 -12.49
C SER A 4 -2.47 1.89 -12.99
N ALA A 5 -2.53 0.78 -12.27
CA ALA A 5 -3.39 -0.35 -12.62
C ALA A 5 -4.87 0.06 -12.64
N LEU A 6 -5.34 0.81 -11.64
CA LEU A 6 -6.72 1.30 -11.59
C LEU A 6 -7.07 2.20 -12.78
N ARG A 7 -6.12 3.03 -13.24
CA ARG A 7 -6.30 3.83 -14.46
C ARG A 7 -6.38 2.97 -15.72
N GLN A 8 -5.51 1.96 -15.85
CA GLN A 8 -5.54 1.02 -16.99
C GLN A 8 -6.84 0.22 -17.05
N LEU A 9 -7.42 -0.10 -15.89
CA LEU A 9 -8.71 -0.77 -15.78
C LEU A 9 -9.93 0.16 -15.98
N GLY A 10 -9.71 1.46 -16.22
CA GLY A 10 -10.80 2.41 -16.45
C GLY A 10 -11.61 2.77 -15.20
N VAL A 11 -11.06 2.57 -14.00
CA VAL A 11 -11.71 2.99 -12.75
C VAL A 11 -11.74 4.53 -12.71
N ARG A 12 -12.92 5.08 -12.43
CA ARG A 12 -13.12 6.54 -12.45
C ARG A 12 -12.90 7.20 -11.09
N ARG A 13 -13.28 6.54 -10.00
CA ARG A 13 -13.24 7.10 -8.64
C ARG A 13 -12.78 6.07 -7.62
N VAL A 14 -11.97 6.51 -6.67
CA VAL A 14 -11.47 5.74 -5.53
C VAL A 14 -11.61 6.57 -4.27
N PHE A 15 -12.14 5.94 -3.23
CA PHE A 15 -12.28 6.50 -1.89
C PHE A 15 -11.43 5.66 -0.94
N PHE A 16 -10.61 6.31 -0.12
CA PHE A 16 -9.72 5.60 0.80
C PHE A 16 -9.54 6.36 2.11
N GLY A 17 -9.10 5.66 3.15
CA GLY A 17 -9.00 6.22 4.50
C GLY A 17 -7.79 7.10 4.71
N CYS A 18 -6.63 6.49 4.91
CA CYS A 18 -5.39 7.22 5.20
C CYS A 18 -4.44 7.25 4.00
N GLY A 19 -3.57 8.26 3.96
CA GLY A 19 -2.48 8.34 2.99
C GLY A 19 -1.46 7.22 3.15
N ASN A 20 -0.65 7.00 2.11
CA ASN A 20 0.49 6.09 2.15
C ASN A 20 1.77 6.89 1.92
N ASP A 21 2.48 7.19 3.00
CA ASP A 21 3.62 8.12 3.01
C ASP A 21 4.88 7.54 2.36
N ARG A 22 4.94 6.21 2.14
CA ARG A 22 6.10 5.56 1.49
C ARG A 22 5.87 5.27 0.01
N PHE A 23 4.65 4.92 -0.39
CA PHE A 23 4.36 4.37 -1.73
C PHE A 23 3.10 4.97 -2.39
N GLY A 24 2.52 6.02 -1.82
CA GLY A 24 1.24 6.56 -2.27
C GLY A 24 1.28 7.13 -3.69
N GLY A 25 0.50 6.54 -4.60
CA GLY A 25 0.35 6.98 -5.99
C GLY A 25 -0.81 7.95 -6.25
N CYS A 26 -1.47 8.40 -5.19
CA CYS A 26 -2.60 9.34 -5.24
C CYS A 26 -2.25 10.60 -4.43
N ARG A 27 -1.17 11.30 -4.83
CA ARG A 27 -0.70 12.58 -4.25
C ARG A 27 0.13 12.51 -2.98
N SER A 28 0.10 11.41 -2.21
CA SER A 28 0.96 11.30 -1.01
C SER A 28 2.46 11.24 -1.34
N VAL A 29 2.86 10.56 -2.43
CA VAL A 29 4.25 10.48 -2.90
C VAL A 29 4.36 10.83 -4.38
N LEU A 30 3.47 10.28 -5.21
CA LEU A 30 3.41 10.53 -6.65
C LEU A 30 1.97 10.84 -7.09
N ASP A 31 1.83 11.64 -8.15
CA ASP A 31 0.53 12.04 -8.72
C ASP A 31 0.06 11.14 -9.88
N ILE A 32 0.21 9.84 -9.75
CA ILE A 32 -0.12 8.87 -10.82
C ILE A 32 -1.61 8.94 -11.19
N HIS A 33 -2.48 9.31 -10.26
CA HIS A 33 -3.92 9.43 -10.48
C HIS A 33 -4.29 10.52 -11.51
N ALA A 34 -3.51 11.60 -11.59
CA ALA A 34 -3.79 12.76 -12.45
C ALA A 34 -2.73 13.02 -13.52
N ARG A 35 -1.56 12.37 -13.46
CA ARG A 35 -0.47 12.59 -14.43
C ARG A 35 -0.94 12.26 -15.85
N ALA A 36 -0.64 13.15 -16.80
CA ALA A 36 -0.76 12.86 -18.22
C ALA A 36 0.30 11.80 -18.60
N MET A 37 -0.02 10.54 -18.37
CA MET A 37 0.79 9.39 -18.73
C MET A 37 -0.05 8.44 -19.56
N GLY A 38 0.51 8.04 -20.69
CA GLY A 38 -0.16 7.17 -21.66
C GLY A 38 -1.01 7.99 -22.62
N GLY A 39 -0.93 7.63 -23.90
CA GLY A 39 -1.64 8.29 -24.99
C GLY A 39 -3.18 8.18 -24.86
N PRO A 40 -3.93 8.38 -25.95
CA PRO A 40 -5.39 8.40 -25.92
C PRO A 40 -5.95 7.11 -25.27
N GLY A 41 -6.66 7.26 -24.15
CA GLY A 41 -7.26 6.15 -23.38
C GLY A 41 -7.04 6.22 -21.86
N PHE A 42 -6.04 6.96 -21.38
CA PHE A 42 -5.76 7.07 -19.94
C PHE A 42 -6.59 8.18 -19.27
N THR A 43 -7.76 7.81 -18.78
CA THR A 43 -8.62 8.73 -18.03
C THR A 43 -8.00 9.05 -16.65
N PRO A 44 -8.14 10.29 -16.14
CA PRO A 44 -7.77 10.62 -14.77
C PRO A 44 -8.57 9.80 -13.75
N LEU A 45 -7.89 9.36 -12.69
CA LEU A 45 -8.52 8.70 -11.55
C LEU A 45 -8.83 9.76 -10.48
N TRP A 46 -10.10 9.88 -10.13
CA TRP A 46 -10.52 10.76 -9.04
C TRP A 46 -10.31 10.06 -7.70
N CYS A 47 -9.57 10.70 -6.81
CA CYS A 47 -9.16 10.12 -5.54
C CYS A 47 -9.62 11.02 -4.40
N GLU A 48 -10.43 10.47 -3.50
CA GLU A 48 -10.85 11.15 -2.27
C GLU A 48 -10.30 10.39 -1.06
N SER A 49 -9.61 11.11 -0.19
CA SER A 49 -8.97 10.58 1.02
C SER A 49 -9.68 11.09 2.26
N GLY A 50 -9.67 10.31 3.34
CA GLY A 50 -10.14 10.73 4.66
C GLY A 50 -11.25 9.88 5.24
N HIS A 51 -11.80 8.94 4.47
CA HIS A 51 -12.90 8.09 4.92
C HIS A 51 -12.45 7.09 5.98
N LEU A 52 -12.91 7.27 7.23
CA LEU A 52 -12.45 6.45 8.37
C LEU A 52 -10.92 6.48 8.52
N ARG A 53 -10.32 7.66 8.32
CA ARG A 53 -8.86 7.85 8.34
C ARG A 53 -8.22 7.30 9.62
N ASP A 54 -8.79 7.61 10.78
CA ASP A 54 -8.21 7.24 12.07
C ASP A 54 -8.29 5.72 12.31
N ASP A 55 -9.39 5.09 11.91
CA ASP A 55 -9.53 3.63 11.97
C ASP A 55 -8.53 2.94 11.04
N ALA A 56 -8.34 3.44 9.82
CA ALA A 56 -7.36 2.92 8.87
C ALA A 56 -5.92 3.03 9.43
N ILE A 57 -5.57 4.16 10.04
CA ILE A 57 -4.28 4.34 10.71
C ILE A 57 -4.14 3.38 11.89
N LEU A 58 -5.19 3.23 12.71
CA LEU A 58 -5.17 2.35 13.87
C LEU A 58 -5.00 0.88 13.47
N MET A 59 -5.64 0.43 12.38
CA MET A 59 -5.44 -0.90 11.81
C MET A 59 -3.98 -1.12 11.39
N LEU A 60 -3.36 -0.15 10.70
CA LEU A 60 -1.95 -0.23 10.32
C LEU A 60 -1.03 -0.27 11.54
N ARG A 61 -1.29 0.56 12.56
CA ARG A 61 -0.52 0.53 13.82
C ARG A 61 -0.59 -0.83 14.50
N ARG A 62 -1.80 -1.40 14.62
CA ARG A 62 -2.00 -2.75 15.16
C ARG A 62 -1.25 -3.80 14.35
N PHE A 63 -1.22 -3.67 13.02
CA PHE A 63 -0.46 -4.57 12.16
C PHE A 63 1.05 -4.51 12.45
N TYR A 64 1.64 -3.32 12.58
CA TYR A 64 3.08 -3.16 12.84
C TYR A 64 3.51 -3.47 14.28
N LEU A 65 2.60 -3.34 15.25
CA LEU A 65 2.88 -3.69 16.64
C LEU A 65 2.79 -5.20 16.91
N ARG A 66 2.08 -5.95 16.05
CA ARG A 66 2.08 -7.42 16.16
C ARG A 66 3.46 -7.95 15.82
N GLU A 67 3.96 -8.85 16.65
CA GLU A 67 5.16 -9.61 16.33
C GLU A 67 4.92 -10.42 15.06
N ASN A 68 5.90 -10.42 14.17
CA ASN A 68 5.83 -11.18 12.94
C ASN A 68 6.23 -12.63 13.25
N GLU A 69 5.26 -13.44 13.72
CA GLU A 69 5.45 -14.86 14.06
C GLU A 69 6.14 -15.64 12.91
N SER A 70 5.91 -15.23 11.66
CA SER A 70 6.51 -15.83 10.47
C SER A 70 8.00 -15.50 10.31
N GLY A 71 8.45 -14.33 10.76
CA GLY A 71 9.85 -13.90 10.68
C GLY A 71 10.73 -14.57 11.75
N THR A 72 10.20 -14.76 12.96
CA THR A 72 10.87 -15.46 14.06
C THR A 72 10.90 -16.98 13.85
N ALA A 73 9.89 -17.57 13.19
CA ALA A 73 9.95 -18.98 12.80
C ALA A 73 11.14 -19.29 11.86
N HIS A 74 11.44 -18.40 10.91
CA HIS A 74 12.60 -18.56 10.02
C HIS A 74 13.96 -18.35 10.71
N LEU A 75 14.03 -17.47 11.72
CA LEU A 75 15.24 -17.27 12.53
C LEU A 75 15.51 -18.45 13.45
N ASN A 76 14.48 -19.02 14.09
CA ASN A 76 14.64 -20.14 15.01
C ASN A 76 15.00 -21.46 14.29
N VAL A 77 14.49 -21.70 13.08
CA VAL A 77 14.90 -22.88 12.28
C VAL A 77 16.37 -22.78 11.85
N HIS A 78 16.86 -21.58 11.51
CA HIS A 78 18.27 -21.37 11.15
C HIS A 78 19.23 -21.40 12.35
N LEU A 79 18.79 -21.00 13.54
CA LEU A 79 19.60 -21.08 14.76
C LEU A 79 19.72 -22.52 15.28
N HIS A 80 18.65 -23.31 15.20
CA HIS A 80 18.68 -24.72 15.65
C HIS A 80 19.51 -25.63 14.72
N GLN A 81 19.54 -25.36 13.40
CA GLN A 81 20.40 -26.09 12.46
C GLN A 81 21.89 -25.75 12.57
N ARG A 82 22.25 -24.62 13.21
CA ARG A 82 23.65 -24.20 13.40
C ARG A 82 24.26 -24.63 14.75
N GLN A 83 23.48 -25.22 15.66
CA GLN A 83 23.99 -25.76 16.93
C GLN A 83 24.20 -27.29 16.90
N CYS A 84 23.78 -27.97 15.82
CA CYS A 84 23.97 -29.41 15.63
C CYS A 84 25.01 -29.77 14.54
N LEU A 85 25.84 -28.81 14.12
CA LEU A 85 27.01 -29.02 13.26
C LEU A 85 28.27 -28.49 13.92
#